data_AF-A0A8A4K7X5-F1
#
_entry.id   AF-A0A8A4K7X5-F1
#
_cell.length_a   1.000
_cell.length_b   1.000
_cell.length_c   1.000
_cell.angle_alpha   90.00
_cell.angle_beta   90.00
_cell.angle_gamma   90.00
#
_symmetry.space_group_name_H-M   'P 1'
#
loop_
_entity.id
_entity.type
_entity.pdbx_description
1 polymer ?
#
loop_
_entity_poly.entity_id
_entity_poly.type
_entity_poly.pdbx_seq_one_letter_code
_entity_poly.pdbx_strand_id
1 'polypeptide(L)'
;MNQPRKEILWINTLKGGCILLVVLHHSIITTFAPALHHLTAGIVPAHAWVAFNTWLSPLRMPAFFFVSGLLASNSVINKRWKVVFTKKFSNIVYLYLLWGVIQWLSIHYISTHLGERLSSSKNAAYADSPMEFIKLLMLSMTSLWYLYALAGFFVVTKLFHRQKMLLVAAAIAANYAAQFSLIPGWGPASVAQNYLYFLLGVFFSATLIELSGLKGRHWLWLGAIAAIGIAHHLGGIYKNPFYSLLTIVFGIVLCRFLNAHFNMAWLNYIGRNTLQIYVLHRIFIELVGLSAISLALHYGWFGNAGFSWAWALLMPLTGVAVCTLLSLMVWSLLNRGPGRMLFIHPRLISKRQPETQASSS
;
A
#
# COMPACT_ATOMS: atom_id res chain seq x y z
N MET A 1 -13.90 -28.52 10.72
CA MET A 1 -13.30 -27.59 11.71
C MET A 1 -12.15 -26.73 11.13
N ASN A 2 -12.34 -25.93 10.06
CA ASN A 2 -11.25 -25.15 9.44
C ASN A 2 -11.61 -23.71 8.97
N GLN A 3 -12.82 -23.24 9.28
CA GLN A 3 -13.34 -21.92 8.88
C GLN A 3 -12.43 -20.74 9.30
N PRO A 4 -12.00 -20.60 10.58
CA PRO A 4 -11.22 -19.42 10.99
C PRO A 4 -9.81 -19.38 10.38
N ARG A 5 -9.18 -20.55 10.15
CA ARG A 5 -7.87 -20.62 9.49
C ARG A 5 -7.98 -20.21 8.02
N LYS A 6 -9.02 -20.65 7.32
CA LYS A 6 -9.27 -20.27 5.91
C LYS A 6 -9.60 -18.78 5.77
N GLU A 7 -10.28 -18.18 6.74
CA GLU A 7 -10.54 -16.73 6.75
C GLU A 7 -9.29 -15.88 6.90
N ILE A 8 -8.32 -16.31 7.71
CA ILE A 8 -7.06 -15.60 7.88
C ILE A 8 -6.19 -15.68 6.61
N LEU A 9 -6.26 -16.78 5.85
CA LEU A 9 -5.41 -17.00 4.67
C LEU A 9 -5.78 -16.09 3.49
N TRP A 10 -7.06 -15.94 3.15
CA TRP A 10 -7.42 -15.03 2.05
C TRP A 10 -7.08 -13.57 2.38
N ILE A 11 -7.19 -13.16 3.66
CA ILE A 11 -6.79 -11.82 4.12
C ILE A 11 -5.29 -11.60 3.91
N ASN A 12 -4.46 -12.56 4.34
CA ASN A 12 -3.02 -12.47 4.13
C ASN A 12 -2.66 -12.46 2.65
N THR A 13 -3.30 -13.31 1.85
CA THR A 13 -3.09 -13.36 0.40
C THR A 13 -3.45 -12.03 -0.28
N LEU A 14 -4.58 -11.43 0.09
CA LEU A 14 -5.01 -10.13 -0.42
C LEU A 14 -4.03 -9.03 -0.01
N LYS A 15 -3.62 -8.97 1.26
CA LYS A 15 -2.58 -8.04 1.72
C LYS A 15 -1.26 -8.22 0.98
N GLY A 16 -0.88 -9.48 0.73
CA GLY A 16 0.32 -9.85 -0.04
C GLY A 16 0.26 -9.34 -1.46
N GLY A 17 -0.87 -9.55 -2.15
CA GLY A 17 -1.11 -8.99 -3.48
C GLY A 17 -1.04 -7.46 -3.49
N CYS A 18 -1.76 -6.80 -2.57
CA CYS A 18 -1.77 -5.34 -2.46
C CYS A 18 -0.36 -4.77 -2.24
N ILE A 19 0.46 -5.35 -1.34
CA ILE A 19 1.81 -4.82 -1.09
C ILE A 19 2.72 -5.00 -2.30
N LEU A 20 2.65 -6.14 -3.01
CA LEU A 20 3.41 -6.33 -4.25
C LEU A 20 3.01 -5.33 -5.33
N LEU A 21 1.71 -5.04 -5.45
CA LEU A 21 1.23 -4.00 -6.36
C LEU A 21 1.65 -2.59 -5.95
N VAL A 22 1.82 -2.31 -4.65
CA VAL A 22 2.39 -1.04 -4.16
C VAL A 22 3.86 -0.93 -4.55
N VAL A 23 4.64 -2.01 -4.41
CA VAL A 23 6.04 -2.05 -4.87
C VAL A 23 6.08 -1.83 -6.39
N LEU A 24 5.25 -2.56 -7.15
CA LEU A 24 5.14 -2.42 -8.61
C LEU A 24 4.86 -0.98 -9.01
N HIS A 25 3.90 -0.34 -8.34
CA HIS A 25 3.56 1.04 -8.64
C HIS A 25 4.74 1.98 -8.45
N HIS A 26 5.44 1.88 -7.32
CA HIS A 26 6.59 2.71 -7.05
C HIS A 26 7.72 2.43 -8.05
N SER A 27 8.02 1.17 -8.37
CA SER A 27 9.00 0.81 -9.40
C SER A 27 8.64 1.40 -10.76
N ILE A 28 7.35 1.40 -11.12
CA ILE A 28 6.90 1.97 -12.39
C ILE A 28 7.04 3.49 -12.41
N ILE A 29 6.53 4.20 -11.41
CA ILE A 29 6.50 5.67 -11.46
C ILE A 29 7.88 6.31 -11.28
N THR A 30 8.83 5.67 -10.59
CA THR A 30 10.16 6.25 -10.40
C THR A 30 11.24 5.69 -11.27
N THR A 31 11.14 4.44 -11.71
CA THR A 31 12.25 3.83 -12.45
C THR A 31 11.82 3.52 -13.88
N PHE A 32 10.66 2.90 -14.06
CA PHE A 32 10.26 2.42 -15.38
C PHE A 32 9.81 3.55 -16.31
N ALA A 33 8.83 4.35 -15.86
CA ALA A 33 8.24 5.43 -16.63
C ALA A 33 9.28 6.46 -17.11
N PRO A 34 10.23 6.94 -16.29
CA PRO A 34 11.28 7.84 -16.77
C PRO A 34 12.18 7.19 -17.83
N ALA A 35 12.45 5.88 -17.72
CA ALA A 35 13.32 5.16 -18.66
C ALA A 35 12.68 4.94 -20.05
N LEU A 36 11.37 5.12 -20.22
CA LEU A 36 10.68 4.91 -21.50
C LEU A 36 11.26 5.76 -22.63
N HIS A 37 11.70 6.98 -22.32
CA HIS A 37 12.25 7.90 -23.32
C HIS A 37 13.58 7.44 -23.92
N HIS A 38 14.28 6.53 -23.24
CA HIS A 38 15.55 5.98 -23.70
C HIS A 38 15.38 4.70 -24.52
N LEU A 39 14.23 4.03 -24.42
CA LEU A 39 13.99 2.77 -25.11
C LEU A 39 14.00 2.96 -26.63
N THR A 40 14.74 2.09 -27.31
CA THR A 40 14.79 2.02 -28.79
C THR A 40 13.87 0.94 -29.35
N ALA A 41 13.39 0.02 -28.51
CA ALA A 41 12.48 -1.07 -28.87
C ALA A 41 11.57 -1.44 -27.68
N GLY A 42 10.52 -2.25 -27.93
CA GLY A 42 9.61 -2.68 -26.86
C GLY A 42 8.69 -1.57 -26.33
N ILE A 43 8.44 -0.52 -27.10
CA ILE A 43 7.62 0.63 -26.69
C ILE A 43 6.18 0.24 -26.36
N VAL A 44 5.57 -0.65 -27.15
CA VAL A 44 4.18 -1.11 -26.95
C VAL A 44 4.00 -1.82 -25.61
N PRO A 45 4.78 -2.88 -25.26
CA PRO A 45 4.64 -3.50 -23.94
C PRO A 45 5.04 -2.57 -22.79
N ALA A 46 5.97 -1.63 -23.01
CA ALA A 46 6.29 -0.62 -21.99
C ALA A 46 5.08 0.27 -21.66
N HIS A 47 4.37 0.77 -22.67
CA HIS A 47 3.14 1.54 -22.45
C HIS A 47 2.02 0.66 -21.86
N ALA A 48 1.94 -0.61 -22.24
CA ALA A 48 1.00 -1.55 -21.66
C ALA A 48 1.21 -1.72 -20.14
N TRP A 49 2.46 -1.78 -19.67
CA TRP A 49 2.77 -1.79 -18.23
C TRP A 49 2.33 -0.53 -17.50
N VAL A 50 2.56 0.65 -18.09
CA VAL A 50 2.12 1.93 -17.51
C VAL A 50 0.60 2.01 -17.43
N ALA A 51 -0.11 1.58 -18.48
CA ALA A 51 -1.56 1.50 -18.48
C ALA A 51 -2.05 0.49 -17.43
N PHE A 52 -1.49 -0.71 -17.41
CA PHE A 52 -1.83 -1.76 -16.45
C PHE A 52 -1.69 -1.29 -14.99
N ASN A 53 -0.60 -0.62 -14.64
CA ASN A 53 -0.40 -0.02 -13.32
C ASN A 53 -1.49 0.99 -12.94
N THR A 54 -1.97 1.76 -13.91
CA THR A 54 -3.05 2.74 -13.72
C THR A 54 -4.38 2.03 -13.42
N TRP A 55 -4.72 1.00 -14.20
CA TRP A 55 -5.93 0.20 -14.00
C TRP A 55 -5.95 -0.59 -12.70
N LEU A 56 -4.78 -0.93 -12.14
CA LEU A 56 -4.65 -1.59 -10.84
C LEU A 56 -4.76 -0.66 -9.64
N SER A 57 -4.87 0.66 -9.84
CA SER A 57 -5.03 1.63 -8.75
C SER A 57 -6.16 1.26 -7.76
N PRO A 58 -7.36 0.84 -8.21
CA PRO A 58 -8.45 0.41 -7.33
C PRO A 58 -8.13 -0.83 -6.47
N LEU A 59 -7.25 -1.72 -6.94
CA LEU A 59 -6.85 -2.93 -6.20
C LEU A 59 -5.78 -2.65 -5.15
N ARG A 60 -4.99 -1.58 -5.32
CA ARG A 60 -3.86 -1.25 -4.44
C ARG A 60 -4.31 -0.68 -3.11
N MET A 61 -4.66 0.60 -3.09
CA MET A 61 -4.93 1.31 -1.84
C MET A 61 -6.35 1.07 -1.31
N PRO A 62 -7.42 1.08 -2.14
CA PRO A 62 -8.77 0.82 -1.67
C PRO A 62 -8.92 -0.55 -0.98
N ALA A 63 -8.43 -1.62 -1.61
CA ALA A 63 -8.50 -2.95 -1.00
C ALA A 63 -7.64 -3.07 0.27
N PHE A 64 -6.47 -2.43 0.31
CA PHE A 64 -5.62 -2.44 1.50
C PHE A 64 -6.26 -1.68 2.67
N PHE A 65 -6.91 -0.54 2.42
CA PHE A 65 -7.70 0.18 3.43
C PHE A 65 -8.94 -0.58 3.86
N PHE A 66 -9.64 -1.25 2.94
CA PHE A 66 -10.76 -2.12 3.28
C PHE A 66 -10.35 -3.23 4.26
N VAL A 67 -9.26 -3.94 3.97
CA VAL A 67 -8.74 -4.98 4.88
C VAL A 67 -8.34 -4.38 6.22
N SER A 68 -7.72 -3.20 6.24
CA SER A 68 -7.39 -2.53 7.49
C SER A 68 -8.59 -2.10 8.31
N GLY A 69 -9.66 -1.62 7.65
CA GLY A 69 -10.94 -1.35 8.29
C GLY A 69 -11.57 -2.60 8.88
N LEU A 70 -11.58 -3.70 8.12
CA LEU A 70 -12.06 -5.01 8.58
C LEU A 70 -11.31 -5.46 9.84
N LEU A 71 -9.98 -5.38 9.83
CA LEU A 71 -9.15 -5.77 10.99
C LEU A 71 -9.25 -4.78 12.17
N ALA A 72 -9.64 -3.53 11.92
CA ALA A 72 -9.83 -2.50 12.94
C ALA A 72 -11.24 -2.48 13.53
N SER A 73 -12.24 -3.09 12.87
CA SER A 73 -13.66 -2.97 13.21
C SER A 73 -13.96 -3.21 14.69
N ASN A 74 -13.53 -4.34 15.24
CA ASN A 74 -13.76 -4.66 16.66
C ASN A 74 -13.09 -3.66 17.62
N SER A 75 -11.89 -3.17 17.29
CA SER A 75 -11.18 -2.17 18.09
C SER A 75 -11.84 -0.80 18.04
N VAL A 76 -12.43 -0.44 16.90
CA VAL A 76 -13.18 0.82 16.73
C VAL A 76 -14.47 0.78 17.54
N ILE A 77 -15.29 -0.27 17.35
CA ILE A 77 -16.66 -0.34 17.84
C ILE A 77 -16.73 -0.74 19.33
N ASN A 78 -16.00 -1.78 19.74
CA ASN A 78 -16.26 -2.43 21.03
C ASN A 78 -15.23 -2.12 22.13
N LYS A 79 -14.01 -1.66 21.76
CA LYS A 79 -12.91 -1.48 22.73
C LYS A 79 -12.84 -0.05 23.27
N ARG A 80 -12.50 0.12 24.55
CA ARG A 80 -12.28 1.44 25.18
C ARG A 80 -11.01 2.12 24.64
N TRP A 81 -10.96 3.45 24.69
CA TRP A 81 -9.80 4.24 24.23
C TRP A 81 -8.47 3.81 24.84
N LYS A 82 -8.42 3.53 26.16
CA LYS A 82 -7.19 3.05 26.83
C LYS A 82 -6.64 1.75 26.25
N VAL A 83 -7.52 0.85 25.78
CA VAL A 83 -7.14 -0.44 25.16
C VAL A 83 -6.72 -0.26 23.70
N VAL A 84 -7.10 0.86 23.08
CA VAL A 84 -6.96 1.11 21.65
C VAL A 84 -5.77 2.01 21.33
N PHE A 85 -5.59 3.08 22.11
CA PHE A 85 -4.31 3.78 22.26
C PHE A 85 -3.29 2.92 23.01
N THR A 86 -3.38 1.61 22.85
CA THR A 86 -2.29 0.72 23.16
C THR A 86 -1.19 0.93 22.13
N LYS A 87 -0.02 0.51 22.55
CA LYS A 87 1.00 -0.21 21.78
C LYS A 87 0.85 -0.28 20.25
N LYS A 88 -0.23 -0.83 19.70
CA LYS A 88 -0.42 -0.98 18.24
C LYS A 88 -0.61 0.36 17.52
N PHE A 89 -1.41 1.27 18.07
CA PHE A 89 -1.61 2.61 17.49
C PHE A 89 -0.32 3.43 17.57
N SER A 90 0.32 3.45 18.74
CA SER A 90 1.63 4.11 18.93
C SER A 90 2.69 3.56 17.99
N ASN A 91 2.66 2.27 17.67
CA ASN A 91 3.56 1.66 16.70
C ASN A 91 3.39 2.24 15.29
N ILE A 92 2.16 2.47 14.84
CA ILE A 92 1.89 3.01 13.50
C ILE A 92 2.49 4.42 13.39
N VAL A 93 2.22 5.28 14.38
CA VAL A 93 2.74 6.65 14.42
C VAL A 93 4.27 6.64 14.52
N TYR A 94 4.82 5.80 15.40
CA TYR A 94 6.26 5.65 15.56
C TYR A 94 6.96 5.24 14.27
N LEU A 95 6.44 4.21 13.57
CA LEU A 95 7.02 3.75 12.32
C LEU A 95 6.88 4.78 11.21
N TYR A 96 5.78 5.53 11.17
CA TYR A 96 5.62 6.63 10.22
C TYR A 96 6.71 7.69 10.39
N LEU A 97 6.96 8.14 11.62
CA LEU A 97 7.97 9.15 11.90
C LEU A 97 9.38 8.60 11.70
N LEU A 98 9.69 7.44 12.29
CA LEU A 98 11.02 6.83 12.23
C LEU A 98 11.41 6.53 10.78
N TRP A 99 10.59 5.79 10.04
CA TRP A 99 10.90 5.46 8.66
C TRP A 99 10.76 6.65 7.73
N GLY A 100 9.97 7.67 8.08
CA GLY A 100 9.94 8.93 7.35
C GLY A 100 11.31 9.58 7.34
N VAL A 101 11.94 9.68 8.52
CA VAL A 101 13.30 10.23 8.67
C VAL A 101 14.32 9.33 7.96
N ILE A 102 14.28 8.01 8.18
CA ILE A 102 15.22 7.08 7.56
C ILE A 102 15.13 7.14 6.03
N GLN A 103 13.91 7.15 5.47
CA GLN A 103 13.71 7.25 4.02
C GLN A 103 14.24 8.58 3.49
N TRP A 104 13.94 9.70 4.15
CA TRP A 104 14.45 11.01 3.73
C TRP A 104 15.97 11.04 3.71
N LEU A 105 16.64 10.64 4.80
CA LEU A 105 18.10 10.61 4.87
C LEU A 105 18.71 9.67 3.83
N SER A 106 18.16 8.45 3.69
CA SER A 106 18.69 7.45 2.77
C SER A 106 18.52 7.86 1.31
N ILE A 107 17.33 8.31 0.93
CA ILE A 107 17.00 8.69 -0.46
C ILE A 107 17.73 9.97 -0.85
N HIS A 108 17.81 10.95 0.06
CA HIS A 108 18.60 12.15 -0.17
C HIS A 108 20.08 11.81 -0.38
N TYR A 109 20.65 10.92 0.45
CA TYR A 109 22.03 10.45 0.28
C TYR A 109 22.24 9.73 -1.06
N ILE A 110 21.35 8.81 -1.43
CA ILE A 110 21.44 8.07 -2.70
C ILE A 110 21.35 9.04 -3.88
N SER A 111 20.35 9.92 -3.92
CA SER A 111 20.12 10.82 -5.06
C SER A 111 21.24 11.85 -5.23
N THR A 112 21.85 12.33 -4.14
CA THR A 112 22.99 13.26 -4.20
C THR A 112 24.26 12.62 -4.72
N HIS A 113 24.49 11.33 -4.47
CA HIS A 113 25.73 10.63 -4.85
C HIS A 113 25.63 9.82 -6.16
N LEU A 114 24.44 9.35 -6.55
CA LEU A 114 24.27 8.51 -7.75
C LEU A 114 23.78 9.26 -9.01
N GLY A 115 23.52 10.57 -8.89
CA GLY A 115 23.17 11.41 -10.04
C GLY A 115 21.66 11.46 -10.31
N GLU A 116 21.10 12.65 -10.09
CA GLU A 116 19.71 13.09 -10.31
C GLU A 116 18.60 12.37 -9.51
N ARG A 117 17.45 13.05 -9.41
CA ARG A 117 16.24 12.54 -8.73
C ARG A 117 15.45 11.71 -9.73
N LEU A 118 15.11 10.47 -9.38
CA LEU A 118 14.20 9.63 -10.18
C LEU A 118 12.79 10.23 -10.33
N SER A 119 12.41 11.15 -9.46
CA SER A 119 11.09 11.75 -9.44
C SER A 119 11.14 13.24 -9.23
N SER A 120 10.41 13.98 -10.06
CA SER A 120 10.12 15.39 -9.88
C SER A 120 8.93 15.66 -8.93
N SER A 121 8.31 14.61 -8.39
CA SER A 121 7.15 14.76 -7.51
C SER A 121 7.55 15.30 -6.14
N LYS A 122 6.84 16.34 -5.67
CA LYS A 122 6.97 16.85 -4.29
C LYS A 122 6.69 15.74 -3.29
N ASN A 123 7.73 15.26 -2.61
CA ASN A 123 7.65 14.16 -1.66
C ASN A 123 8.65 14.41 -0.52
N ALA A 124 8.26 14.09 0.72
CA ALA A 124 9.10 14.26 1.90
C ALA A 124 10.46 13.55 1.75
N ALA A 125 10.52 12.43 1.03
CA ALA A 125 11.78 11.71 0.78
C ALA A 125 12.82 12.52 -0.02
N TYR A 126 12.39 13.52 -0.80
CA TYR A 126 13.27 14.39 -1.60
C TYR A 126 13.34 15.81 -1.05
N ALA A 127 12.87 16.06 0.17
CA ALA A 127 12.89 17.39 0.76
C ALA A 127 14.33 17.92 0.88
N ASP A 128 14.52 19.20 0.62
CA ASP A 128 15.83 19.85 0.62
C ASP A 128 16.21 20.42 1.98
N SER A 129 15.23 20.59 2.88
CA SER A 129 15.45 21.10 4.24
C SER A 129 14.62 20.34 5.27
N PRO A 130 15.03 20.34 6.55
CA PRO A 130 14.24 19.74 7.64
C PRO A 130 12.83 20.34 7.76
N MET A 131 12.67 21.65 7.52
CA MET A 131 11.38 22.33 7.59
C MET A 131 10.44 21.87 6.47
N GLU A 132 10.96 21.77 5.24
CA GLU A 132 10.20 21.22 4.12
C GLU A 132 9.81 19.76 4.37
N PHE A 133 10.74 18.94 4.87
CA PHE A 133 10.48 17.56 5.24
C PHE A 133 9.32 17.45 6.22
N ILE A 134 9.33 18.23 7.31
CA ILE A 134 8.25 18.24 8.31
C ILE A 134 6.93 18.67 7.67
N LYS A 135 6.92 19.72 6.85
CA LYS A 135 5.72 20.20 6.15
C LYS A 135 5.11 19.11 5.26
N LEU A 136 5.93 18.46 4.42
CA LEU A 136 5.49 17.40 3.53
C LEU A 136 5.04 16.15 4.29
N LEU A 137 5.70 15.83 5.40
CA LEU A 137 5.31 14.75 6.30
C LEU A 137 3.96 15.02 6.97
N MET A 138 3.67 16.26 7.37
CA MET A 138 2.36 16.63 7.94
C MET A 138 1.24 16.63 6.89
N LEU A 139 1.55 16.95 5.64
CA LEU A 139 0.63 16.90 4.51
C LEU A 139 0.48 15.48 3.93
N SER A 140 1.04 14.44 4.54
CA SER A 140 1.03 13.06 4.04
C SER A 140 1.61 12.90 2.62
N MET A 141 2.49 13.83 2.20
CA MET A 141 3.16 13.80 0.90
C MET A 141 4.43 12.94 0.99
N THR A 142 4.27 11.67 1.34
CA THR A 142 5.37 10.71 1.53
C THR A 142 4.96 9.33 1.04
N SER A 143 5.91 8.48 0.66
CA SER A 143 5.62 7.07 0.33
C SER A 143 4.96 6.32 1.51
N LEU A 144 5.13 6.81 2.74
CA LEU A 144 4.60 6.23 3.98
C LEU A 144 3.17 6.69 4.34
N TRP A 145 2.51 7.45 3.46
CA TRP A 145 1.23 8.11 3.72
C TRP A 145 0.11 7.18 4.19
N TYR A 146 0.17 5.89 3.84
CA TYR A 146 -0.80 4.90 4.31
C TYR A 146 -0.82 4.78 5.84
N LEU A 147 0.34 4.85 6.51
CA LEU A 147 0.41 4.79 7.96
C LEU A 147 -0.20 6.03 8.61
N TYR A 148 0.05 7.20 8.02
CA TYR A 148 -0.58 8.47 8.42
C TYR A 148 -2.11 8.38 8.29
N ALA A 149 -2.59 7.97 7.11
CA ALA A 149 -4.00 7.81 6.82
C ALA A 149 -4.66 6.81 7.77
N LEU A 150 -4.03 5.66 7.99
CA LEU A 150 -4.56 4.61 8.87
C LEU A 150 -4.70 5.11 10.31
N ALA A 151 -3.73 5.85 10.83
CA ALA A 151 -3.82 6.45 12.16
C ALA A 151 -4.97 7.47 12.23
N GLY A 152 -5.06 8.38 11.26
CA GLY A 152 -6.12 9.39 11.20
C GLY A 152 -7.51 8.77 11.05
N PHE A 153 -7.70 7.89 10.08
CA PHE A 153 -8.96 7.17 9.84
C PHE A 153 -9.42 6.42 11.07
N PHE A 154 -8.51 5.74 11.76
CA PHE A 154 -8.82 5.03 12.99
C PHE A 154 -9.36 5.98 14.07
N VAL A 155 -8.68 7.11 14.31
CA VAL A 155 -9.09 8.10 15.33
C VAL A 155 -10.45 8.71 14.98
N VAL A 156 -10.62 9.21 13.77
CA VAL A 156 -11.87 9.84 13.31
C VAL A 156 -13.02 8.84 13.35
N THR A 157 -12.84 7.64 12.80
CA THR A 157 -13.90 6.61 12.80
C THR A 157 -14.28 6.25 14.23
N LYS A 158 -13.31 6.11 15.14
CA LYS A 158 -13.60 5.75 16.53
C LYS A 158 -14.34 6.85 17.29
N LEU A 159 -13.98 8.11 17.08
CA LEU A 159 -14.68 9.25 17.68
C LEU A 159 -16.15 9.29 17.25
N PHE A 160 -16.41 9.05 15.96
CA PHE A 160 -17.73 9.26 15.36
C PHE A 160 -18.46 7.96 14.96
N HIS A 161 -18.03 6.78 15.45
CA HIS A 161 -18.57 5.49 15.00
C HIS A 161 -20.09 5.33 15.23
N ARG A 162 -20.65 6.05 16.21
CA ARG A 162 -22.10 6.08 16.47
C ARG A 162 -22.88 6.76 15.35
N GLN A 163 -22.26 7.68 14.62
CA GLN A 163 -22.83 8.44 13.50
C GLN A 163 -22.36 7.84 12.16
N LYS A 164 -22.41 6.50 12.05
CA LYS A 164 -21.84 5.76 10.92
C LYS A 164 -22.28 6.26 9.53
N MET A 165 -23.55 6.63 9.38
CA MET A 165 -24.07 7.10 8.08
C MET A 165 -23.55 8.49 7.72
N LEU A 166 -23.40 9.39 8.69
CA LEU A 166 -22.80 10.70 8.47
C LEU A 166 -21.32 10.56 8.08
N LEU A 167 -20.59 9.67 8.75
CA LEU A 167 -19.20 9.36 8.38
C LEU A 167 -19.08 8.84 6.94
N VAL A 168 -19.96 7.93 6.53
CA VAL A 168 -19.97 7.38 5.17
C VAL A 168 -20.32 8.47 4.16
N ALA A 169 -21.34 9.27 4.41
CA ALA A 169 -21.71 10.39 3.55
C ALA A 169 -20.56 11.40 3.40
N ALA A 170 -19.91 11.77 4.51
CA ALA A 170 -18.73 12.64 4.50
C ALA A 170 -17.56 12.02 3.74
N ALA A 171 -17.32 10.72 3.86
CA ALA A 171 -16.26 10.03 3.12
C ALA A 171 -16.55 9.92 1.62
N ILE A 172 -17.81 9.76 1.22
CA ILE A 172 -18.23 9.84 -0.19
C ILE A 172 -17.97 11.25 -0.72
N ALA A 173 -18.42 12.30 0.00
CA ALA A 173 -18.17 13.68 -0.39
C ALA A 173 -16.67 13.99 -0.50
N ALA A 174 -15.85 13.54 0.46
CA ALA A 174 -14.40 13.69 0.43
C ALA A 174 -13.76 12.94 -0.75
N ASN A 175 -14.29 11.77 -1.12
CA ASN A 175 -13.83 11.00 -2.28
C ASN A 175 -14.06 11.77 -3.59
N TYR A 176 -15.26 12.32 -3.79
CA TYR A 176 -15.55 13.17 -4.96
C TYR A 176 -14.77 14.48 -4.93
N ALA A 177 -14.61 15.13 -3.76
CA ALA A 177 -13.82 16.35 -3.64
C ALA A 177 -12.35 16.13 -4.05
N ALA A 178 -11.75 15.00 -3.65
CA ALA A 178 -10.42 14.61 -4.10
C ALA A 178 -10.36 14.34 -5.61
N GLN A 179 -11.44 13.83 -6.19
CA GLN A 179 -11.51 13.54 -7.61
C GLN A 179 -11.69 14.79 -8.48
N PHE A 180 -12.45 15.77 -8.02
CA PHE A 180 -12.62 17.07 -8.67
C PHE A 180 -11.46 18.04 -8.34
N SER A 181 -10.36 17.54 -7.81
CA SER A 181 -9.16 18.33 -7.47
C SER A 181 -9.43 19.51 -6.52
N LEU A 182 -10.48 19.43 -5.69
CA LEU A 182 -10.80 20.46 -4.68
C LEU A 182 -9.86 20.41 -3.47
N ILE A 183 -9.12 19.31 -3.32
CA ILE A 183 -8.17 19.10 -2.22
C ILE A 183 -6.75 19.27 -2.77
N PRO A 184 -6.00 20.30 -2.33
CA PRO A 184 -4.67 20.55 -2.84
C PRO A 184 -3.66 19.49 -2.35
N GLY A 185 -2.78 19.07 -3.27
CA GLY A 185 -1.71 18.11 -3.00
C GLY A 185 -2.15 16.66 -3.12
N TRP A 186 -1.26 15.83 -3.68
CA TRP A 186 -1.56 14.41 -3.93
C TRP A 186 -1.74 13.60 -2.65
N GLY A 187 -1.03 13.96 -1.56
CA GLY A 187 -1.12 13.30 -0.25
C GLY A 187 -2.51 13.45 0.38
N PRO A 188 -2.95 14.68 0.71
CA PRO A 188 -4.26 14.91 1.31
C PRO A 188 -5.42 14.42 0.42
N ALA A 189 -5.33 14.61 -0.90
CA ALA A 189 -6.30 14.07 -1.84
C ALA A 189 -6.37 12.54 -1.77
N SER A 190 -5.24 11.84 -1.68
CA SER A 190 -5.20 10.38 -1.53
C SER A 190 -5.81 9.91 -0.20
N VAL A 191 -5.55 10.64 0.89
CA VAL A 191 -6.17 10.36 2.21
C VAL A 191 -7.69 10.52 2.11
N ALA A 192 -8.18 11.66 1.61
CA ALA A 192 -9.62 11.90 1.46
C ALA A 192 -10.30 10.86 0.56
N GLN A 193 -9.68 10.53 -0.58
CA GLN A 193 -10.17 9.54 -1.52
C GLN A 193 -10.34 8.15 -0.88
N ASN A 194 -9.43 7.74 -0.01
CA ASN A 194 -9.38 6.37 0.48
C ASN A 194 -10.12 6.13 1.80
N TYR A 195 -10.59 7.18 2.48
CA TYR A 195 -11.29 7.02 3.76
C TYR A 195 -12.55 6.17 3.64
N LEU A 196 -13.27 6.30 2.52
CA LEU A 196 -14.47 5.52 2.21
C LEU A 196 -14.21 4.01 2.34
N TYR A 197 -13.11 3.51 1.80
CA TYR A 197 -12.82 2.07 1.79
C TYR A 197 -12.47 1.54 3.18
N PHE A 198 -11.82 2.36 4.01
CA PHE A 198 -11.61 2.03 5.42
C PHE A 198 -12.95 1.90 6.16
N LEU A 199 -13.88 2.83 5.96
CA LEU A 199 -15.23 2.76 6.55
C LEU A 199 -16.02 1.55 6.07
N LEU A 200 -15.93 1.20 4.78
CA LEU A 200 -16.51 -0.02 4.23
C LEU A 200 -15.96 -1.26 4.95
N GLY A 201 -14.67 -1.30 5.24
CA GLY A 201 -14.06 -2.35 6.05
C GLY A 201 -14.59 -2.40 7.48
N VAL A 202 -14.72 -1.25 8.14
CA VAL A 202 -15.16 -1.17 9.54
C VAL A 202 -16.64 -1.56 9.70
N PHE A 203 -17.53 -0.99 8.89
CA PHE A 203 -18.97 -1.08 9.09
C PHE A 203 -19.69 -2.08 8.17
N PHE A 204 -19.14 -2.38 6.99
CA PHE A 204 -19.84 -3.14 5.95
C PHE A 204 -19.08 -4.39 5.48
N SER A 205 -17.98 -4.76 6.14
CA SER A 205 -17.15 -5.88 5.70
C SER A 205 -17.90 -7.21 5.65
N ALA A 206 -18.82 -7.47 6.58
CA ALA A 206 -19.68 -8.66 6.54
C ALA A 206 -20.51 -8.73 5.25
N THR A 207 -21.09 -7.59 4.82
CA THR A 207 -21.87 -7.49 3.58
C THR A 207 -20.99 -7.71 2.34
N LEU A 208 -19.80 -7.11 2.28
CA LEU A 208 -18.88 -7.33 1.15
C LEU A 208 -18.39 -8.79 1.09
N ILE A 209 -18.12 -9.40 2.24
CA ILE A 209 -17.74 -10.82 2.32
C ILE A 209 -18.92 -11.71 1.89
N GLU A 210 -20.15 -11.37 2.24
CA GLU A 210 -21.35 -12.08 1.77
C GLU A 210 -21.50 -11.97 0.24
N LEU A 211 -21.34 -10.77 -0.32
CA LEU A 211 -21.37 -10.54 -1.77
C LEU A 211 -20.32 -11.38 -2.51
N SER A 212 -19.14 -11.57 -1.92
CA SER A 212 -18.09 -12.46 -2.46
C SER A 212 -18.51 -13.93 -2.57
N GLY A 213 -19.64 -14.33 -1.96
CA GLY A 213 -20.22 -15.66 -2.15
C GLY A 213 -20.89 -15.87 -3.52
N LEU A 214 -21.03 -14.81 -4.34
CA LEU A 214 -21.53 -14.85 -5.73
C LEU A 214 -22.83 -15.67 -5.95
N LYS A 215 -23.75 -15.63 -4.96
CA LYS A 215 -25.08 -16.24 -5.10
C LYS A 215 -25.86 -15.51 -6.20
N GLY A 216 -26.84 -16.18 -6.83
CA GLY A 216 -27.67 -15.61 -7.92
C GLY A 216 -28.16 -14.18 -7.65
N ARG A 217 -28.69 -13.93 -6.44
CA ARG A 217 -29.17 -12.59 -6.02
C ARG A 217 -28.10 -11.50 -5.96
N HIS A 218 -26.82 -11.86 -5.78
CA HIS A 218 -25.73 -10.89 -5.70
C HIS A 218 -25.33 -10.34 -7.07
N TRP A 219 -25.57 -11.08 -8.14
CA TRP A 219 -25.25 -10.64 -9.51
C TRP A 219 -26.05 -9.41 -9.93
N LEU A 220 -27.29 -9.26 -9.46
CA LEU A 220 -28.08 -8.05 -9.68
C LEU A 220 -27.41 -6.82 -9.04
N TRP A 221 -26.98 -6.94 -7.78
CA TRP A 221 -26.28 -5.85 -7.07
C TRP A 221 -24.91 -5.53 -7.69
N LEU A 222 -24.13 -6.55 -8.04
CA LEU A 222 -22.84 -6.37 -8.70
C LEU A 222 -23.01 -5.76 -10.09
N GLY A 223 -24.03 -6.18 -10.83
CA GLY A 223 -24.41 -5.61 -12.12
C GLY A 223 -24.81 -4.14 -12.00
N ALA A 224 -25.59 -3.77 -11.00
CA ALA A 224 -25.95 -2.38 -10.73
C ALA A 224 -24.71 -1.53 -10.38
N ILE A 225 -23.82 -2.02 -9.51
CA ILE A 225 -22.55 -1.35 -9.18
C ILE A 225 -21.69 -1.17 -10.45
N ALA A 226 -21.61 -2.20 -11.30
CA ALA A 226 -20.88 -2.13 -12.56
C ALA A 226 -21.49 -1.13 -13.53
N ALA A 227 -22.81 -1.11 -13.70
CA ALA A 227 -23.50 -0.16 -14.56
C ALA A 227 -23.27 1.30 -14.12
N ILE A 228 -23.40 1.58 -12.82
CA ILE A 228 -23.10 2.92 -12.27
C ILE A 228 -21.62 3.26 -12.46
N GLY A 229 -20.73 2.28 -12.25
CA GLY A 229 -19.30 2.44 -12.50
C GLY A 229 -19.01 2.82 -13.96
N ILE A 230 -19.64 2.14 -14.92
CA ILE A 230 -19.50 2.43 -16.35
C ILE A 230 -20.03 3.84 -16.65
N ALA A 231 -21.21 4.20 -16.17
CA ALA A 231 -21.78 5.53 -16.34
C ALA A 231 -20.86 6.64 -15.80
N HIS A 232 -20.29 6.42 -14.61
CA HIS A 232 -19.27 7.29 -14.03
C HIS A 232 -18.05 7.45 -14.95
N HIS A 233 -17.51 6.34 -15.44
CA HIS A 233 -16.33 6.36 -16.31
C HIS A 233 -16.62 7.10 -17.62
N LEU A 234 -17.78 6.89 -18.22
CA LEU A 234 -18.25 7.61 -19.41
C LEU A 234 -18.40 9.11 -19.14
N GLY A 235 -18.79 9.50 -17.92
CA GLY A 235 -18.81 10.89 -17.46
C GLY A 235 -17.44 11.50 -17.14
N GLY A 236 -16.32 10.83 -17.47
CA GLY A 236 -14.96 11.31 -17.23
C GLY A 236 -14.44 11.10 -15.79
N ILE A 237 -15.16 10.34 -14.96
CA ILE A 237 -14.85 10.11 -13.55
C ILE A 237 -13.98 8.84 -13.42
N TYR A 238 -12.69 8.96 -13.72
CA TYR A 238 -11.76 7.82 -13.80
C TYR A 238 -11.34 7.19 -12.46
N LYS A 239 -11.29 7.96 -11.36
CA LYS A 239 -10.96 7.47 -10.01
C LYS A 239 -12.19 6.86 -9.32
N ASN A 240 -12.73 5.83 -9.94
CA ASN A 240 -14.09 5.37 -9.70
C ASN A 240 -14.26 4.56 -8.40
N PRO A 241 -15.12 5.01 -7.44
CA PRO A 241 -15.37 4.26 -6.21
C PRO A 241 -16.13 2.95 -6.43
N PHE A 242 -16.96 2.85 -7.47
CA PHE A 242 -17.69 1.64 -7.82
C PHE A 242 -16.77 0.55 -8.38
N TYR A 243 -15.81 0.92 -9.23
CA TYR A 243 -14.77 -0.02 -9.69
C TYR A 243 -13.91 -0.50 -8.53
N SER A 244 -13.60 0.37 -7.57
CA SER A 244 -12.88 -0.01 -6.36
C SER A 244 -13.69 -1.00 -5.51
N LEU A 245 -15.01 -0.81 -5.39
CA LEU A 245 -15.90 -1.74 -4.69
C LEU A 245 -15.95 -3.12 -5.36
N LEU A 246 -16.11 -3.16 -6.70
CA LEU A 246 -16.07 -4.42 -7.46
C LEU A 246 -14.72 -5.11 -7.31
N THR A 247 -13.64 -4.34 -7.41
CA THR A 247 -12.27 -4.86 -7.27
C THR A 247 -12.03 -5.45 -5.88
N ILE A 248 -12.59 -4.87 -4.82
CA ILE A 248 -12.54 -5.44 -3.47
C ILE A 248 -13.29 -6.78 -3.44
N VAL A 249 -14.54 -6.83 -3.94
CA VAL A 249 -15.35 -8.05 -3.93
C VAL A 249 -14.68 -9.16 -4.74
N PHE A 250 -14.29 -8.89 -5.98
CA PHE A 250 -13.60 -9.86 -6.84
C PHE A 250 -12.20 -10.21 -6.33
N GLY A 251 -11.52 -9.27 -5.67
CA GLY A 251 -10.25 -9.54 -4.98
C GLY A 251 -10.41 -10.56 -3.85
N ILE A 252 -11.50 -10.48 -3.07
CA ILE A 252 -11.84 -11.49 -2.05
C ILE A 252 -12.12 -12.84 -2.73
N VAL A 253 -12.93 -12.86 -3.79
CA VAL A 253 -13.25 -14.09 -4.56
C VAL A 253 -11.97 -14.75 -5.06
N LEU A 254 -11.11 -13.99 -5.74
CA LEU A 254 -9.86 -14.47 -6.29
C LEU A 254 -8.94 -15.01 -5.19
N CYS A 255 -8.78 -14.30 -4.08
CA CYS A 255 -7.93 -14.76 -2.98
C CYS A 255 -8.48 -16.04 -2.31
N ARG A 256 -9.80 -16.17 -2.18
CA ARG A 256 -10.44 -17.39 -1.67
C ARG A 256 -10.25 -18.56 -2.64
N PHE A 257 -10.43 -18.32 -3.94
CA PHE A 257 -10.20 -19.30 -5.00
C PHE A 257 -8.73 -19.78 -4.98
N LEU A 258 -7.78 -18.86 -4.95
CA LEU A 258 -6.35 -19.18 -4.95
C LEU A 258 -5.95 -20.02 -3.72
N ASN A 259 -6.43 -19.68 -2.52
CA ASN A 259 -6.13 -20.46 -1.31
C ASN A 259 -6.86 -21.81 -1.25
N ALA A 260 -7.93 -21.99 -2.03
CA ALA A 260 -8.65 -23.26 -2.12
C ALA A 260 -7.99 -24.23 -3.10
N HIS A 261 -7.38 -23.73 -4.17
CA HIS A 261 -6.85 -24.55 -5.27
C HIS A 261 -5.33 -24.61 -5.34
N PHE A 262 -4.61 -23.65 -4.74
CA PHE A 262 -3.15 -23.55 -4.82
C PHE A 262 -2.50 -23.37 -3.45
N ASN A 263 -1.23 -23.75 -3.34
CA ASN A 263 -0.43 -23.46 -2.16
C ASN A 263 0.07 -22.02 -2.17
N MET A 264 -0.71 -21.12 -1.56
CA MET A 264 -0.39 -19.70 -1.46
C MET A 264 0.52 -19.36 -0.26
N ALA A 265 1.29 -20.31 0.28
CA ALA A 265 2.13 -20.08 1.47
C ALA A 265 3.10 -18.90 1.32
N TRP A 266 3.69 -18.72 0.13
CA TRP A 266 4.62 -17.62 -0.17
C TRP A 266 3.91 -16.26 -0.13
N LEU A 267 2.75 -16.12 -0.77
CA LEU A 267 2.00 -14.86 -0.79
C LEU A 267 1.38 -14.56 0.58
N ASN A 268 0.97 -15.59 1.31
CA ASN A 268 0.57 -15.48 2.70
C ASN A 268 1.73 -15.01 3.60
N TYR A 269 2.95 -15.47 3.36
CA TYR A 269 4.14 -15.00 4.07
C TYR A 269 4.41 -13.51 3.80
N ILE A 270 4.35 -13.08 2.54
CA ILE A 270 4.44 -11.66 2.15
C ILE A 270 3.33 -10.86 2.85
N GLY A 271 2.10 -11.37 2.84
CA GLY A 271 0.94 -10.76 3.50
C GLY A 271 1.05 -10.61 5.02
N ARG A 272 1.76 -11.52 5.69
CA ARG A 272 2.07 -11.38 7.12
C ARG A 272 3.16 -10.33 7.38
N ASN A 273 4.08 -10.16 6.43
CA ASN A 273 5.22 -9.24 6.51
C ASN A 273 5.05 -7.97 5.67
N THR A 274 3.80 -7.53 5.45
CA THR A 274 3.52 -6.35 4.62
C THR A 274 4.14 -5.08 5.16
N LEU A 275 4.20 -4.92 6.49
CA LEU A 275 4.66 -3.69 7.13
C LEU A 275 6.14 -3.42 6.85
N GLN A 276 6.94 -4.47 6.92
CA GLN A 276 8.39 -4.44 6.70
C GLN A 276 8.71 -4.07 5.25
N ILE A 277 8.03 -4.73 4.31
CA ILE A 277 8.15 -4.40 2.89
C ILE A 277 7.70 -2.95 2.64
N TYR A 278 6.58 -2.54 3.24
CA TYR A 278 6.03 -1.20 3.06
C TYR A 278 7.00 -0.10 3.49
N VAL A 279 7.72 -0.25 4.61
CA VAL A 279 8.62 0.81 5.07
C VAL A 279 9.97 0.82 4.34
N LEU A 280 10.43 -0.33 3.85
CA LEU A 280 11.76 -0.50 3.25
C LEU A 280 11.79 -0.34 1.72
N HIS A 281 10.76 -0.79 1.00
CA HIS A 281 10.80 -0.95 -0.46
C HIS A 281 11.24 0.30 -1.20
N ARG A 282 10.85 1.49 -0.72
CA ARG A 282 11.15 2.75 -1.40
C ARG A 282 12.65 3.06 -1.45
N ILE A 283 13.39 2.73 -0.40
CA ILE A 283 14.85 2.92 -0.35
C ILE A 283 15.53 2.02 -1.39
N PHE A 284 15.09 0.76 -1.49
CA PHE A 284 15.65 -0.19 -2.46
C PHE A 284 15.25 0.14 -3.90
N ILE A 285 14.03 0.62 -4.13
CA ILE A 285 13.63 1.11 -5.45
C ILE A 285 14.52 2.27 -5.88
N GLU A 286 14.79 3.22 -4.99
CA GLU A 286 15.67 4.34 -5.31
C GLU A 286 17.09 3.86 -5.61
N LEU A 287 17.67 3.05 -4.70
CA LEU A 287 19.03 2.54 -4.85
C LEU A 287 19.22 1.69 -6.11
N VAL A 288 18.42 0.63 -6.26
CA VAL A 288 18.53 -0.32 -7.37
C VAL A 288 18.09 0.34 -8.67
N GLY A 289 17.02 1.13 -8.64
CA GLY A 289 16.48 1.81 -9.80
C GLY A 289 17.44 2.85 -10.38
N LEU A 290 17.98 3.74 -9.55
CA LEU A 290 19.00 4.71 -9.99
C LEU A 290 20.23 4.01 -10.52
N SER A 291 20.75 3.01 -9.79
CA SER A 291 21.94 2.27 -10.22
C SER A 291 21.71 1.62 -11.59
N ALA A 292 20.56 0.96 -11.78
CA ALA A 292 20.25 0.29 -13.04
C ALA A 292 20.11 1.25 -14.22
N ILE A 293 19.40 2.38 -14.03
CA ILE A 293 19.26 3.41 -15.08
C ILE A 293 20.60 4.06 -15.38
N SER A 294 21.34 4.48 -14.35
CA SER A 294 22.63 5.16 -14.48
C SER A 294 23.65 4.30 -15.23
N LEU A 295 23.77 3.01 -14.86
CA LEU A 295 24.62 2.06 -15.59
C LEU A 295 24.17 1.86 -17.04
N ALA A 296 22.87 1.66 -17.27
CA ALA A 296 22.35 1.47 -18.61
C ALA A 296 22.55 2.69 -19.52
N LEU A 297 22.48 3.90 -18.97
CA LEU A 297 22.78 5.14 -19.68
C LEU A 297 24.29 5.29 -19.93
N HIS A 298 25.12 5.07 -18.90
CA HIS A 298 26.57 5.21 -19.00
C HIS A 298 27.18 4.30 -20.09
N TYR A 299 26.72 3.05 -20.17
CA TYR A 299 27.17 2.09 -21.17
C TYR A 299 26.32 2.08 -22.45
N GLY A 300 25.35 2.98 -22.60
CA GLY A 300 24.50 3.08 -23.80
C GLY A 300 23.64 1.84 -24.09
N TRP A 301 23.31 1.02 -23.08
CA TRP A 301 22.59 -0.24 -23.26
C TRP A 301 21.20 -0.06 -23.87
N PHE A 302 20.54 1.06 -23.59
CA PHE A 302 19.24 1.37 -24.21
C PHE A 302 19.30 1.51 -25.74
N GLY A 303 20.48 1.78 -26.32
CA GLY A 303 20.70 1.75 -27.77
C GLY A 303 20.61 0.34 -28.37
N ASN A 304 20.76 -0.71 -27.56
CA ASN A 304 20.59 -2.09 -27.99
C ASN A 304 19.11 -2.49 -27.92
N ALA A 305 18.54 -2.94 -29.05
CA ALA A 305 17.14 -3.34 -29.13
C ALA A 305 16.79 -4.52 -28.20
N GLY A 306 17.70 -5.49 -28.04
CA GLY A 306 17.51 -6.64 -27.15
C GLY A 306 17.42 -6.22 -25.68
N PHE A 307 18.31 -5.33 -25.23
CA PHE A 307 18.23 -4.76 -23.89
C PHE A 307 16.94 -3.94 -23.68
N SER A 308 16.56 -3.10 -24.66
CA SER A 308 15.31 -2.33 -24.58
C SER A 308 14.08 -3.22 -24.46
N TRP A 309 14.00 -4.31 -25.23
CA TRP A 309 12.94 -5.31 -25.10
C TRP A 309 12.94 -6.01 -23.74
N ALA A 310 14.12 -6.42 -23.26
CA ALA A 310 14.26 -7.06 -21.96
C ALA A 310 13.84 -6.12 -20.83
N TRP A 311 14.25 -4.85 -20.88
CA TRP A 311 13.83 -3.83 -19.93
C TRP A 311 12.31 -3.65 -19.95
N ALA A 312 11.72 -3.44 -21.13
CA ALA A 312 10.29 -3.22 -21.30
C ALA A 312 9.43 -4.36 -20.76
N LEU A 313 9.88 -5.62 -20.92
CA LEU A 313 9.11 -6.80 -20.50
C LEU A 313 9.37 -7.19 -19.05
N LEU A 314 10.63 -7.17 -18.62
CA LEU A 314 11.05 -7.84 -17.38
C LEU A 314 11.26 -6.88 -16.22
N MET A 315 11.62 -5.62 -16.48
CA MET A 315 11.99 -4.69 -15.40
C MET A 315 10.89 -4.54 -14.33
N PRO A 316 9.60 -4.38 -14.67
CA PRO A 316 8.56 -4.26 -13.64
C PRO A 316 8.48 -5.51 -12.74
N LEU A 317 8.67 -6.71 -13.30
CA LEU A 317 8.62 -7.97 -12.56
C LEU A 317 9.88 -8.17 -11.71
N THR A 318 11.06 -7.97 -12.29
CA THR A 318 12.34 -8.11 -11.58
C THR A 318 12.49 -7.05 -10.50
N GLY A 319 12.07 -5.81 -10.77
CA GLY A 319 12.05 -4.72 -9.79
C GLY A 319 11.21 -5.05 -8.57
N VAL A 320 10.00 -5.59 -8.76
CA VAL A 320 9.15 -6.05 -7.64
C VAL A 320 9.81 -7.18 -6.87
N ALA A 321 10.31 -8.20 -7.57
CA ALA A 321 10.95 -9.36 -6.95
C ALA A 321 12.17 -8.94 -6.12
N VAL A 322 13.12 -8.22 -6.71
CA VAL A 322 14.35 -7.76 -6.07
C VAL A 322 14.06 -6.85 -4.89
N CYS A 323 13.23 -5.82 -5.06
CA CYS A 323 12.96 -4.87 -3.97
C CYS A 323 12.22 -5.54 -2.81
N THR A 324 11.32 -6.49 -3.09
CA THR A 324 10.61 -7.26 -2.05
C THR A 324 11.55 -8.19 -1.31
N LEU A 325 12.41 -8.93 -2.04
CA LEU A 325 13.39 -9.85 -1.45
C LEU A 325 14.42 -9.10 -0.60
N LEU A 326 14.97 -7.99 -1.10
CA LEU A 326 15.89 -7.14 -0.34
C LEU A 326 15.22 -6.59 0.92
N SER A 327 13.97 -6.13 0.83
CA SER A 327 13.21 -5.66 2.00
C SER A 327 13.05 -6.75 3.06
N LEU A 328 12.72 -7.97 2.66
CA LEU A 328 12.55 -9.09 3.58
C LEU A 328 13.89 -9.56 4.16
N MET A 329 14.95 -9.60 3.35
CA MET A 329 16.29 -9.96 3.77
C MET A 329 16.83 -8.97 4.80
N VAL A 330 16.80 -7.67 4.49
CA VAL A 330 17.27 -6.61 5.40
C VAL A 330 16.44 -6.58 6.67
N TRP A 331 15.12 -6.76 6.59
CA TRP A 331 14.31 -6.93 7.78
C TRP A 331 14.75 -8.15 8.61
N SER A 332 14.98 -9.31 8.00
CA SER A 332 15.39 -10.53 8.73
C SER A 332 16.74 -10.37 9.45
N LEU A 333 17.65 -9.61 8.86
CA LEU A 333 18.96 -9.28 9.43
C LEU A 333 18.83 -8.25 10.56
N LEU A 334 18.10 -7.16 10.32
CA LEU A 334 17.97 -6.05 11.26
C LEU A 334 17.01 -6.33 12.42
N ASN A 335 16.05 -7.22 12.28
CA ASN A 335 15.02 -7.51 13.29
C ASN A 335 15.54 -8.40 14.45
N ARG A 336 16.73 -8.10 14.95
CA ARG A 336 17.44 -8.82 16.02
C ARG A 336 17.97 -7.82 17.05
N GLY A 337 18.05 -8.23 18.32
CA GLY A 337 18.54 -7.39 19.41
C GLY A 337 17.92 -5.97 19.42
N PRO A 338 18.73 -4.90 19.45
CA PRO A 338 18.23 -3.51 19.43
C PRO A 338 17.58 -3.12 18.09
N GLY A 339 17.96 -3.76 16.97
CA GLY A 339 17.40 -3.46 15.64
C GLY A 339 15.91 -3.80 15.50
N ARG A 340 15.34 -4.59 16.43
CA ARG A 340 13.87 -4.75 16.55
C ARG A 340 13.14 -3.42 16.73
N MET A 341 13.81 -2.40 17.29
CA MET A 341 13.26 -1.05 17.43
C MET A 341 12.93 -0.42 16.09
N LEU A 342 13.59 -0.82 15.00
CA LEU A 342 13.28 -0.31 13.66
C LEU A 342 11.88 -0.71 13.18
N PHE A 343 11.31 -1.82 13.66
CA PHE A 343 10.04 -2.34 13.16
C PHE A 343 8.94 -2.36 14.21
N ILE A 344 9.31 -2.16 15.47
CA ILE A 344 8.41 -2.24 16.61
C ILE A 344 8.83 -1.20 17.65
N HIS A 345 7.89 -0.39 18.12
CA HIS A 345 8.11 0.63 19.14
C HIS A 345 8.79 0.04 20.40
N PRO A 346 9.80 0.69 21.00
CA PRO A 346 10.64 0.12 22.07
C PRO A 346 9.86 -0.45 23.27
N ARG A 347 8.84 0.28 23.76
CA ARG A 347 7.96 -0.19 24.87
C ARG A 347 7.21 -1.50 24.57
N LEU A 348 7.15 -1.93 23.31
CA LEU A 348 6.51 -3.19 22.90
C LEU A 348 7.43 -4.39 23.01
N ILE A 349 8.74 -4.16 22.85
CA ILE A 349 9.77 -5.21 22.83
C ILE A 349 9.95 -5.79 24.23
N SER A 350 10.04 -4.92 25.24
CA SER A 350 10.27 -5.29 26.65
C SER A 350 9.18 -6.19 27.28
N LYS A 351 7.93 -6.20 26.77
CA LYS A 351 6.86 -7.08 27.29
C LYS A 351 6.68 -8.40 26.51
N ARG A 352 7.50 -8.66 25.49
CA ARG A 352 7.49 -9.92 24.73
C ARG A 352 8.51 -10.95 25.24
N GLN A 353 9.15 -10.69 26.37
CA GLN A 353 9.76 -11.73 27.21
C GLN A 353 8.70 -12.19 28.22
N PRO A 354 8.05 -13.36 28.03
CA PRO A 354 7.41 -14.05 29.14
C PRO A 354 8.48 -14.85 29.90
N GLU A 355 8.54 -14.63 31.22
CA GLU A 355 8.64 -15.68 32.24
C GLU A 355 9.35 -16.98 31.78
N THR A 356 10.67 -16.94 31.70
CA THR A 356 11.51 -18.15 31.59
C THR A 356 12.47 -18.29 32.79
N GLN A 357 12.15 -17.63 33.92
CA GLN A 357 12.91 -17.71 35.17
C GLN A 357 12.02 -17.69 36.43
N ALA A 358 10.87 -18.36 36.39
CA ALA A 358 10.08 -18.68 37.59
C ALA A 358 9.53 -20.11 37.51
N SER A 359 10.44 -21.07 37.31
CA SER A 359 10.22 -22.50 37.62
C SER A 359 11.57 -23.18 37.78
N SER A 360 12.39 -22.69 38.70
CA SER A 360 13.54 -23.42 39.24
C SER A 360 14.07 -22.71 40.49
N SER A 361 13.36 -22.85 41.59
CA SER A 361 13.85 -22.94 42.98
C SER A 361 12.67 -22.80 43.93
#